data_AF-G5J8E1-F1
#
_entry.id   AF-G5J8E1-F1
#
_cell.length_a   1.000
_cell.length_b   1.000
_cell.length_c   1.000
_cell.angle_alpha   90.00
_cell.angle_beta   90.00
_cell.angle_gamma   90.00
#
_symmetry.space_group_name_H-M   'P 1'
#
loop_
_entity.id
_entity.type
_entity.pdbx_description
1 polymer ?
#
loop_
_entity_poly.entity_id
_entity_poly.type
_entity_poly.pdbx_seq_one_letter_code
_entity_poly.pdbx_strand_id
1 'polypeptide(L)' 'MSTQQQARALMMRHHQMVKNRQQSMLGRAAAEIGVDVEKDYWTTIQGKPCSGFRSSYDRSHAAMS' A
#
# COMPACT_ATOMS: atom_id res chain seq x y z
N MET A 1 18.52 17.76 -7.24
CA MET A 1 18.10 16.34 -7.25
C MET A 1 18.32 15.79 -8.63
N SER A 2 18.94 14.60 -8.76
CA SER A 2 19.02 13.92 -10.06
C SER A 2 17.67 13.30 -10.43
N THR A 3 17.43 13.07 -11.72
CA THR A 3 16.23 12.39 -12.23
C THR A 3 16.03 11.00 -11.60
N GLN A 4 17.13 10.30 -11.31
CA GLN A 4 17.12 9.00 -10.62
C GLN A 4 16.64 9.12 -9.17
N GLN A 5 17.08 10.15 -8.44
CA GLN A 5 16.63 10.41 -7.07
C GLN A 5 15.13 10.73 -7.04
N GLN A 6 14.67 11.51 -8.02
CA GLN A 6 13.25 11.85 -8.15
C GLN A 6 12.39 10.61 -8.46
N ALA A 7 12.82 9.78 -9.42
CA ALA A 7 12.15 8.53 -9.74
C ALA A 7 12.07 7.59 -8.52
N ARG A 8 13.17 7.50 -7.74
CA ARG A 8 13.20 6.72 -6.50
C ARG A 8 12.23 7.26 -5.46
N ALA A 9 12.19 8.58 -5.26
CA ALA A 9 11.25 9.21 -4.32
C ALA A 9 9.79 8.94 -4.69
N LEU A 10 9.44 9.03 -5.99
CA LEU A 10 8.10 8.71 -6.48
C LEU A 10 7.74 7.25 -6.25
N MET A 11 8.66 6.32 -6.53
CA MET A 11 8.45 4.88 -6.30
C MET A 11 8.24 4.56 -4.81
N MET A 12 9.07 5.14 -3.93
CA MET A 12 8.95 4.94 -2.48
C MET A 12 7.64 5.54 -1.93
N ARG A 13 7.23 6.71 -2.43
CA ARG A 13 5.95 7.32 -2.07
C ARG A 13 4.77 6.45 -2.52
N HIS A 14 4.79 5.94 -3.74
CA HIS A 14 3.77 5.00 -4.24
C HIS A 14 3.70 3.74 -3.38
N HIS A 15 4.85 3.16 -3.06
CA HIS A 15 4.95 2.01 -2.17
C HIS A 15 4.29 2.27 -0.80
N GLN A 16 4.58 3.41 -0.17
CA GLN A 16 4.00 3.76 1.12
C GLN A 16 2.48 3.95 1.05
N MET A 17 1.97 4.54 -0.04
CA MET A 17 0.53 4.71 -0.22
C MET A 17 -0.20 3.37 -0.33
N VAL A 18 0.34 2.43 -1.12
CA VAL A 18 -0.21 1.06 -1.24
C VAL A 18 -0.21 0.37 0.12
N LYS A 19 0.88 0.52 0.89
CA LYS A 19 0.97 -0.02 2.26
C LYS A 19 -0.11 0.52 3.18
N ASN A 20 -0.24 1.85 3.27
CA ASN A 20 -1.22 2.48 4.16
C ASN A 20 -2.64 2.06 3.82
N ARG A 21 -2.96 1.94 2.52
CA ARG A 21 -4.30 1.52 2.09
C ARG A 21 -4.60 0.06 2.47
N GLN A 22 -3.65 -0.85 2.24
CA GLN A 22 -3.80 -2.24 2.64
C GLN A 22 -4.03 -2.35 4.16
N GLN A 23 -3.21 -1.67 4.96
CA GLN A 23 -3.35 -1.68 6.41
C GLN A 23 -4.71 -1.13 6.85
N SER A 24 -5.20 -0.07 6.22
CA SER A 24 -6.53 0.48 6.51
C SER A 24 -7.66 -0.49 6.16
N MET A 25 -7.59 -1.17 5.00
CA MET A 25 -8.61 -2.13 4.58
C MET A 25 -8.62 -3.37 5.48
N LEU A 26 -7.44 -3.93 5.78
CA LEU A 26 -7.32 -5.09 6.66
C LEU A 26 -7.75 -4.74 8.08
N GLY A 27 -7.38 -3.57 8.61
CA GLY A 27 -7.79 -3.14 9.94
C GLY A 27 -9.31 -2.97 10.08
N ARG A 28 -9.99 -2.50 9.02
CA ARG A 28 -11.47 -2.45 8.99
C ARG A 28 -12.08 -3.84 9.01
N ALA A 29 -11.64 -4.71 8.10
CA ALA A 29 -12.14 -6.08 8.02
C ALA A 29 -11.89 -6.86 9.32
N ALA A 30 -10.73 -6.67 9.95
CA ALA A 30 -10.36 -7.25 11.23
C ALA A 30 -11.31 -6.83 12.36
N ALA A 31 -11.60 -5.54 12.45
CA ALA A 31 -12.53 -4.99 13.42
C ALA A 31 -13.96 -5.55 13.23
N GLU A 32 -14.38 -5.79 11.97
CA GLU A 32 -15.69 -6.38 11.67
C GLU A 32 -15.81 -7.84 12.16
N ILE A 33 -14.74 -8.63 12.06
CA ILE A 33 -14.73 -10.04 12.46
C ILE A 33 -14.26 -10.27 13.91
N GLY A 34 -13.95 -9.20 14.65
CA GLY A 34 -13.47 -9.28 16.03
C GLY A 34 -12.07 -9.86 16.18
N VAL A 35 -11.23 -9.79 15.14
CA VAL A 35 -9.84 -10.25 15.16
C VAL A 35 -8.93 -9.06 15.42
N ASP A 36 -8.03 -9.19 16.39
CA ASP A 36 -6.97 -8.20 16.59
C ASP A 36 -5.86 -8.46 15.56
N VAL A 37 -5.75 -7.59 14.57
CA VAL A 37 -4.70 -7.69 13.55
C VAL A 37 -3.50 -6.87 14.02
N GLU A 38 -2.36 -7.54 14.15
CA GLU A 38 -1.11 -6.83 14.39
C GLU A 38 -0.92 -5.74 13.32
N LYS A 39 -0.62 -4.52 13.78
CA LYS A 39 -0.44 -3.34 12.92
C LYS A 39 0.63 -3.56 11.83
N ASP A 40 1.51 -4.54 12.00
CA ASP A 40 2.62 -4.87 11.12
C ASP A 40 2.38 -6.03 10.16
N TYR A 41 1.12 -6.47 9.96
CA TYR A 41 0.81 -7.45 8.93
C TYR A 41 1.04 -6.88 7.52
N TRP A 42 2.23 -7.11 6.98
CA TRP A 42 2.64 -6.71 5.63
C TRP A 42 3.53 -7.77 4.99
N THR A 43 3.00 -8.46 3.97
CA THR A 43 3.77 -9.45 3.20
C THR A 43 4.49 -8.77 2.04
N THR A 44 5.83 -8.82 2.05
CA THR A 44 6.64 -8.45 0.87
C THR A 44 7.11 -9.69 0.14
N ILE A 45 6.99 -9.69 -1.18
CA ILE A 45 7.73 -10.64 -2.02
C ILE A 45 9.01 -9.93 -2.43
N GLN A 46 10.15 -10.39 -1.93
CA GLN A 46 11.48 -9.82 -2.25
C GLN A 46 11.56 -8.30 -1.99
N GLY A 47 10.99 -7.83 -0.88
CA GLY A 47 10.97 -6.40 -0.51
C GLY A 47 10.03 -5.52 -1.33
N LYS A 48 9.27 -6.09 -2.27
CA LYS A 48 8.28 -5.37 -3.08
C LYS A 48 6.85 -5.69 -2.60
N PRO A 49 5.89 -4.75 -2.75
CA PRO A 49 4.48 -5.06 -2.57
C PRO A 49 4.10 -6.16 -3.54
N CYS A 50 3.21 -7.06 -3.10
CA CYS A 50 2.65 -8.08 -3.97
C CYS A 50 2.05 -7.43 -5.25
N SER A 51 2.29 -8.01 -6.42
CA SER A 51 1.94 -7.40 -7.72
C SER A 51 0.44 -7.10 -7.84
N GLY A 52 -0.41 -7.96 -7.27
CA GLY A 52 -1.86 -7.75 -7.21
C GLY A 52 -2.26 -6.46 -6.49
N PHE A 53 -1.55 -6.09 -5.42
CA PHE A 53 -1.82 -4.87 -4.65
C PHE A 53 -1.49 -3.59 -5.41
N ARG A 54 -0.52 -3.63 -6.35
CA ARG A 54 -0.25 -2.49 -7.24
C ARG A 54 -1.41 -2.24 -8.21
N SER A 55 -2.23 -3.25 -8.52
CA SER A 55 -3.41 -3.08 -9.36
C SER A 55 -4.67 -2.78 -8.56
N SER A 56 -4.83 -3.40 -7.38
CA SER A 56 -6.08 -3.31 -6.61
C SER A 56 -6.10 -2.17 -5.60
N TYR A 57 -4.95 -1.81 -5.01
CA TYR A 57 -4.85 -0.79 -3.96
C TYR A 57 -4.26 0.52 -4.45
N ASP A 58 -3.77 0.56 -5.69
CA ASP A 58 -3.45 1.84 -6.33
C ASP A 58 -4.71 2.69 -6.47
N ARG A 59 -4.54 4.02 -6.47
CA ARG A 59 -5.68 4.92 -6.66
C ARG A 59 -6.17 4.75 -8.09
N SER A 60 -7.45 4.39 -8.25
CA SER A 60 -8.11 4.57 -9.54
C SER A 60 -8.15 6.07 -9.84
N HIS A 61 -7.90 6.44 -11.10
CA HIS A 61 -7.99 7.83 -11.56
C HIS A 61 -9.43 8.38 -11.44
N ALA A 62 -10.40 7.52 -11.19
CA ALA A 62 -11.82 7.85 -11.03
C ALA A 62 -12.16 8.57 -9.70
N ALA A 63 -11.28 8.56 -8.69
CA ALA A 63 -11.56 9.16 -7.38
C ALA A 63 -10.96 10.57 -7.19
N MET A 64 -10.53 11.24 -8.26
CA MET A 64 -10.10 12.64 -8.23
C MET A 64 -11.29 13.55 -8.54
N SER A 65 -12.10 13.87 -7.53
CA SER A 65 -13.05 14.99 -7.53
C SER A 65 -12.91 15.75 -6.23
#